data_AF-A0A9W9H9G5-F1
#
_entry.id   AF-A0A9W9H9G5-F1
#
_cell.length_a   1.000
_cell.length_b   1.000
_cell.length_c   1.000
_cell.angle_alpha   90.00
_cell.angle_beta   90.00
_cell.angle_gamma   90.00
#
_symmetry.space_group_name_H-M   'P 1'
#
loop_
_entity.id
_entity.type
_entity.pdbx_description
1 polymer ?
#
loop_
_entity_poly.entity_id
_entity_poly.type
_entity_poly.pdbx_seq_one_letter_code
_entity_poly.pdbx_strand_id
1 'polypeptide(L)' 'MYKYHCTTPANKQLSRDERIKILPLRKEGNTSMRLSRHVGCTKRQVQHVCNIDKATPRKGRGSHLKLSENRVTGVTV' A
#
# COMPACT_ATOMS: atom_id res chain seq x y z
N MET A 1 23.81 -10.53 1.71
CA MET A 1 22.80 -9.47 1.54
C MET A 1 21.50 -10.12 1.07
N TYR A 2 20.37 -9.91 1.75
CA TYR A 2 19.07 -10.40 1.28
C TYR A 2 18.66 -9.57 0.06
N LYS A 3 18.49 -10.20 -1.09
CA LYS A 3 17.93 -9.55 -2.28
C LYS A 3 16.44 -9.33 -2.03
N TYR A 4 16.01 -8.06 -2.05
CA TYR A 4 14.60 -7.72 -2.01
C TYR A 4 14.00 -8.07 -3.37
N HIS A 5 13.18 -9.11 -3.42
CA HIS A 5 12.49 -9.55 -4.64
C HIS A 5 11.07 -8.98 -4.76
N CYS A 6 10.65 -8.13 -3.81
CA CYS A 6 9.36 -7.47 -3.92
C CYS A 6 9.36 -6.49 -5.10
N THR A 7 8.28 -6.53 -5.88
CA THR A 7 8.10 -5.66 -7.05
C THR A 7 7.91 -4.19 -6.63
N THR A 8 7.40 -3.97 -5.42
CA THR A 8 7.15 -2.63 -4.90
C THR A 8 8.43 -1.99 -4.32
N PRO A 9 8.81 -0.77 -4.75
CA PRO A 9 9.90 -0.01 -4.15
C PRO A 9 9.71 0.23 -2.65
N ALA A 10 10.80 0.31 -1.88
CA ALA A 10 10.75 0.47 -0.42
C ALA A 10 9.96 1.71 0.07
N ASN A 11 9.86 2.76 -0.75
CA ASN A 11 9.14 4.01 -0.46
C ASN A 11 7.67 4.01 -0.94
N LYS A 12 7.18 2.92 -1.54
CA LYS A 12 5.80 2.78 -2.01
C LYS A 12 5.01 1.79 -1.15
N GLN A 13 3.69 1.93 -1.18
CA GLN A 13 2.77 0.98 -0.57
C GLN A 13 2.80 -0.34 -1.35
N LEU A 14 2.91 -1.47 -0.63
CA LEU A 14 2.85 -2.81 -1.22
C LEU A 14 1.61 -2.98 -2.07
N SER A 15 1.77 -3.71 -3.17
CA SER A 15 0.70 -4.08 -4.10
C SER A 15 -0.36 -4.96 -3.42
N ARG A 16 -1.50 -5.13 -4.09
CA ARG A 16 -2.58 -6.01 -3.61
C ARG A 16 -2.07 -7.44 -3.43
N ASP A 17 -1.33 -7.97 -4.39
CA ASP A 17 -0.87 -9.37 -4.37
C ASP A 17 0.15 -9.62 -3.25
N GLU A 18 1.06 -8.67 -3.02
CA GLU A 18 2.00 -8.74 -1.89
C GLU A 18 1.25 -8.68 -0.54
N ARG A 19 0.22 -7.84 -0.42
CA ARG A 19 -0.61 -7.77 0.80
C ARG A 19 -1.41 -9.06 1.02
N ILE A 20 -1.97 -9.64 -0.03
CA ILE A 20 -2.70 -10.92 0.03
C ILE A 20 -1.77 -12.06 0.49
N LYS A 21 -0.46 -12.01 0.20
CA LYS A 21 0.50 -12.96 0.76
C LYS A 21 0.79 -12.70 2.24
N ILE A 22 0.90 -11.43 2.65
CA ILE A 22 1.29 -11.06 4.03
C ILE A 22 0.17 -11.33 5.05
N LEU A 23 -1.07 -10.93 4.74
CA LEU A 23 -2.15 -10.91 5.73
C LEU A 23 -2.54 -12.31 6.26
N PRO A 24 -2.68 -13.36 5.43
CA PRO A 24 -2.96 -14.72 5.91
C PRO A 24 -1.82 -15.24 6.79
N LEU A 25 -0.57 -15.09 6.34
CA LEU A 25 0.59 -15.52 7.11
C LEU A 25 0.72 -14.76 8.44
N ARG A 26 0.26 -13.51 8.51
CA ARG A 26 0.18 -12.77 9.77
C ARG A 26 -0.88 -13.35 10.72
N LYS A 27 -2.02 -13.80 10.21
CA LYS A 27 -3.08 -14.46 11.00
C LYS A 27 -2.61 -15.80 11.58
N GLU A 28 -1.70 -16.49 10.88
CA GLU A 28 -1.00 -17.68 11.39
C GLU A 28 0.05 -17.37 12.48
N GLY A 29 0.22 -16.10 12.87
CA GLY A 29 1.15 -15.70 13.92
C GLY A 29 2.59 -15.44 13.46
N ASN A 30 2.86 -15.41 12.15
CA ASN A 30 4.21 -15.12 11.67
C ASN A 30 4.66 -13.70 12.04
N THR A 31 5.95 -13.57 12.36
CA THR A 31 6.57 -12.29 12.72
C THR A 31 6.83 -11.43 11.49
N SER A 32 6.78 -10.10 11.64
CA SER A 32 7.02 -9.18 10.52
C SER A 32 8.39 -9.36 9.86
N MET A 33 9.40 -9.81 10.61
CA MET A 33 10.73 -10.11 10.10
C MET A 33 10.75 -11.36 9.20
N ARG A 34 9.99 -12.41 9.56
CA ARG A 34 9.88 -13.61 8.73
C ARG A 34 9.12 -13.31 7.44
N LEU A 35 8.02 -12.58 7.55
CA LEU A 35 7.21 -12.13 6.41
C LEU A 35 8.02 -11.25 5.44
N SER A 36 8.83 -10.33 5.96
CA SER A 36 9.65 -9.45 5.13
C SER A 36 10.68 -10.24 4.31
N ARG A 37 11.25 -11.30 4.88
CA ARG A 37 12.16 -12.21 4.18
C ARG A 37 11.41 -13.06 3.14
N HIS A 38 10.24 -13.58 3.49
CA HIS A 38 9.45 -14.44 2.61
C HIS A 38 8.93 -13.69 1.37
N VAL A 39 8.43 -12.47 1.56
CA VAL A 39 7.89 -11.63 0.47
C VAL A 39 8.99 -10.81 -0.21
N GLY A 40 10.16 -10.69 0.42
CA GLY A 40 11.30 -9.94 -0.10
C GLY A 40 11.09 -8.43 -0.06
N CYS A 41 10.37 -7.91 0.94
CA CYS A 41 10.11 -6.47 1.16
C CYS A 41 10.70 -5.98 2.48
N THR A 42 10.56 -4.68 2.79
CA THR A 42 11.09 -4.12 4.05
C THR A 42 10.19 -4.48 5.24
N LYS A 43 10.79 -4.64 6.43
CA LYS A 43 10.05 -4.86 7.68
C LYS A 43 8.98 -3.78 7.93
N ARG A 44 9.29 -2.51 7.62
CA ARG A 44 8.37 -1.38 7.79
C ARG A 44 7.12 -1.52 6.92
N GLN A 45 7.27 -1.96 5.66
CA GLN A 45 6.14 -2.20 4.76
C GLN A 45 5.23 -3.30 5.29
N VAL A 46 5.80 -4.41 5.78
CA VAL A 46 5.02 -5.49 6.40
C VAL A 46 4.27 -4.99 7.62
N GLN A 47 4.95 -4.28 8.53
CA GLN A 47 4.31 -3.71 9.73
C GLN A 47 3.16 -2.80 9.38
N HIS A 48 3.35 -1.91 8.39
CA HIS A 48 2.29 -1.03 7.91
C HIS A 48 1.08 -1.81 7.39
N VAL A 49 1.29 -2.86 6.60
CA VAL A 49 0.21 -3.72 6.09
C VAL A 49 -0.51 -4.45 7.21
N CYS A 50 0.23 -5.04 8.16
CA CYS A 50 -0.36 -5.72 9.32
C CYS A 50 -1.18 -4.77 10.20
N ASN A 51 -0.73 -3.53 10.37
CA ASN A 51 -1.44 -2.54 11.20
C ASN A 51 -2.72 -2.03 10.53
N ILE A 52 -2.72 -1.88 9.21
CA ILE A 52 -3.91 -1.45 8.46
C ILE A 52 -4.90 -2.60 8.27
N ASP A 53 -4.40 -3.84 8.16
CA ASP A 53 -5.17 -5.06 7.90
C ASP A 53 -6.10 -4.96 6.68
N LYS A 54 -5.60 -4.35 5.58
CA LYS A 54 -6.34 -4.22 4.31
C LYS A 54 -5.53 -4.76 3.14
N ALA A 55 -6.14 -5.69 2.42
CA ALA A 55 -5.57 -6.30 1.22
C ALA A 55 -5.41 -5.30 0.07
N THR A 56 -6.31 -4.34 -0.06
CA THR A 56 -6.26 -3.33 -1.14
C THR A 56 -5.54 -2.07 -0.67
N PRO A 57 -4.51 -1.59 -1.39
CA PRO A 57 -3.84 -0.33 -1.09
C PRO A 57 -4.80 0.87 -1.21
N ARG A 58 -4.53 1.95 -0.47
CA ARG A 58 -5.31 3.18 -0.61
C ARG A 58 -5.04 3.78 -1.99
N LYS A 59 -6.10 4.17 -2.71
CA LYS A 59 -5.95 4.96 -3.94
C LYS A 59 -5.18 6.25 -3.63
N GLY A 60 -4.24 6.60 -4.52
CA GLY A 60 -3.59 7.91 -4.47
C GLY A 60 -4.62 9.02 -4.57
N ARG A 61 -4.34 10.18 -3.97
CA ARG A 61 -5.15 11.37 -4.26
C ARG A 61 -5.01 11.66 -5.75
N GLY A 62 -6.13 11.88 -6.42
CA GLY A 62 -6.12 12.38 -7.79
C GLY A 62 -5.46 13.75 -7.86
N SER A 63 -5.12 14.19 -9.07
CA SER A 63 -4.70 15.58 -9.29
C SER A 63 -5.81 16.53 -8.86
N HIS A 64 -5.43 17.71 -8.42
CA HIS A 64 -6.40 18.77 -8.15
C HIS A 64 -7.21 19.08 -9.42
N LEU A 65 -8.49 19.40 -9.25
CA LEU A 65 -9.35 19.85 -10.35
C LEU A 65 -8.73 21.10 -10.99
N LYS A 66 -8.70 21.14 -12.34
CA LYS A 66 -8.17 22.27 -13.11
C LYS A 66 -9.10 23.49 -13.08
N LEU A 67 -10.38 23.28 -12.80
CA LEU A 67 -11.40 24.34 -12.71
C LEU A 67 -11.92 24.40 -11.29
N SER A 68 -12.12 25.62 -10.79
CA SER A 68 -12.84 25.86 -9.54
C SER A 68 -14.31 25.50 -9.71
N GLU A 69 -14.94 25.07 -8.62
CA GLU A 69 -16.33 24.59 -8.57
C GLU A 69 -17.33 25.59 -9.19
N ASN A 70 -17.10 26.90 -8.98
CA ASN A 70 -17.91 27.99 -9.52
C ASN A 70 -17.93 28.08 -11.06
N ARG A 71 -16.94 27.51 -11.76
CA ARG A 71 -16.91 27.48 -13.23
C ARG A 71 -17.52 26.21 -13.82
N VAL A 72 -17.76 25.20 -12.98
CA VAL A 72 -18.30 23.89 -13.41
C VAL A 72 -19.83 23.94 -13.48
N THR A 73 -20.49 24.78 -12.68
CA THR A 73 -21.95 24.88 -12.62
C THR A 73 -22.55 25.84 -13.65
N GLY A 74 -21.75 26.65 -14.35
CA GLY A 74 -22.25 27.58 -15.38
C GLY A 74 -23.19 28.67 -14.87
N VAL A 75 -23.33 28.85 -13.55
CA VAL A 75 -24.16 29.90 -12.96
C VAL A 75 -23.28 31.13 -12.73
N THR A 76 -23.33 32.07 -13.67
CA THR A 76 -22.92 33.46 -13.44
C THR A 76 -23.95 34.12 -12.51
N VAL A 77 -23.48 34.58 -11.34
CA VAL A 77 -24.23 35.53 -10.48
C VAL A 77 -24.25 36.88 -11.16
#